data_AF-L1M5P8-F1
#
_entry.id   AF-L1M5P8-F1
#
_cell.length_a   1.000
_cell.length_b   1.000
_cell.length_c   1.000
_cell.angle_alpha   90.00
_cell.angle_beta   90.00
_cell.angle_gamma   90.00
#
_symmetry.space_group_name_H-M   'P 1'
#
loop_
_entity.id
_entity.type
_entity.pdbx_description
1 polymer ?
#
loop_
_entity_poly.entity_id
_entity_poly.type
_entity_poly.pdbx_seq_one_letter_code
_entity_poly.pdbx_strand_id
1 'polypeptide(L)'
;MTSERNTDIEIRLLIEAIYLKYSYDFRDYSGASIKRRILHAVRQFDCATVTALQEKVLHDPGIFLQLLQYLTIPVSEMFRDPSHFLALRREVVPHLKTWPSIKIWIAGCSTGEEVYSMAILLREEGLLERTIIYATDINPNSLEKAKQGIYSMDAMRTYERNYVAAGGTRAFSDYYTCAYGNAIMDGSLRENVTFADHSLATDSVFSETQLVSCRNVLIYFNKDLQDRSFGLFHESLCHRGFLVLGSKETLDFSAYAKRFEALVKPERIYRKL
;
A
#
# COMPACT_ATOMS: atom_id res chain seq x y z
N MET A 1 23.34 1.13 28.04
CA MET A 1 22.47 2.27 28.40
C MET A 1 22.86 3.56 27.67
N THR A 2 24.11 4.05 27.77
CA THR A 2 24.54 5.29 27.05
C THR A 2 24.56 5.15 25.53
N SER A 3 25.08 4.02 25.01
CA SER A 3 25.11 3.76 23.55
C SER A 3 23.72 3.68 22.93
N GLU A 4 22.73 3.14 23.65
CA GLU A 4 21.37 3.01 23.16
C GLU A 4 20.65 4.36 23.10
N ARG A 5 20.85 5.21 24.12
CA ARG A 5 20.36 6.59 24.12
C ARG A 5 20.95 7.41 22.98
N ASN A 6 22.23 7.21 22.66
CA ASN A 6 22.86 7.89 21.52
C ASN A 6 22.21 7.47 20.20
N THR A 7 22.05 6.17 19.95
CA THR A 7 21.39 5.68 18.74
C THR A 7 19.98 6.24 18.55
N ASP A 8 19.18 6.34 19.62
CA ASP A 8 17.82 6.90 19.53
C ASP A 8 17.82 8.39 19.15
N ILE A 9 18.79 9.15 19.66
CA ILE A 9 18.98 10.57 19.28
C ILE A 9 19.37 10.66 17.81
N GLU A 10 20.36 9.88 17.36
CA GLU A 10 20.82 9.88 15.98
C GLU A 10 19.70 9.51 15.00
N ILE A 11 18.87 8.51 15.35
CA ILE A 11 17.70 8.12 14.54
C ILE A 11 16.73 9.28 14.37
N ARG A 12 16.40 9.97 15.47
CA ARG A 12 15.50 11.12 15.41
C ARG A 12 16.06 12.24 14.55
N LEU A 13 17.37 12.51 14.65
CA LEU A 13 18.05 13.53 13.82
C LEU A 13 18.05 13.14 12.34
N LEU A 14 18.29 11.86 12.02
CA LEU A 14 18.21 11.36 10.65
C LEU A 14 16.79 11.51 10.07
N ILE A 15 15.76 11.16 10.83
CA ILE A 15 14.36 11.29 10.40
C ILE A 15 14.01 12.76 10.15
N GLU A 16 14.39 13.66 11.05
CA GLU A 16 14.16 15.10 10.88
C GLU A 16 14.91 15.64 9.65
N ALA A 17 16.16 15.21 9.46
CA ALA A 17 16.95 15.57 8.28
C ALA A 17 16.30 15.09 6.97
N ILE A 18 15.74 13.87 6.95
CA ILE A 18 15.01 13.34 5.79
C ILE A 18 13.78 14.19 5.50
N TYR A 19 12.98 14.54 6.51
CA TYR A 19 11.81 15.38 6.33
C TYR A 19 12.17 16.77 5.79
N LEU A 20 13.15 17.43 6.41
CA LEU A 20 13.56 18.78 6.01
C LEU A 20 14.16 18.83 4.60
N LYS A 21 14.88 17.78 4.18
CA LYS A 21 15.57 17.75 2.89
C LYS A 21 14.74 17.20 1.74
N TYR A 22 13.93 16.17 2.00
CA TYR A 22 13.24 15.40 0.97
C TYR A 22 11.71 15.42 1.11
N SER A 23 11.17 16.03 2.18
CA SER A 23 9.72 16.08 2.48
C SER A 23 9.07 14.71 2.74
N TYR A 24 9.87 13.66 2.93
CA TYR A 24 9.38 12.36 3.40
C TYR A 24 9.24 12.37 4.92
N ASP A 25 8.01 12.27 5.42
CA ASP A 25 7.73 12.32 6.85
C ASP A 25 7.62 10.92 7.48
N PHE A 26 8.64 10.56 8.23
CA PHE A 26 8.70 9.32 9.01
C PHE A 26 8.56 9.54 10.52
N ARG A 27 8.27 10.77 10.97
CA ARG A 27 8.28 11.14 12.40
C ARG A 27 7.21 10.42 13.21
N ASP A 28 6.06 10.18 12.60
CA ASP A 28 4.92 9.49 13.20
C ASP A 28 4.82 8.01 12.83
N TYR A 29 5.90 7.42 12.32
CA TYR A 29 5.99 5.98 12.15
C TYR A 29 6.34 5.28 13.48
N SER A 30 6.02 4.00 13.59
CA SER A 30 6.35 3.17 14.74
C SER A 30 7.86 3.13 14.99
N GLY A 31 8.29 3.72 16.11
CA GLY A 31 9.71 3.88 16.45
C GLY A 31 10.49 2.56 16.48
N ALA A 32 9.90 1.47 16.98
CA ALA A 32 10.54 0.16 17.01
C ALA A 32 10.78 -0.40 15.59
N SER A 33 9.81 -0.25 14.69
CA SER A 33 9.92 -0.67 13.29
C SER A 33 11.00 0.12 12.57
N ILE A 34 10.97 1.45 12.70
CA ILE A 34 11.95 2.34 12.08
C ILE A 34 13.36 2.09 12.61
N LYS A 35 13.55 2.01 13.93
CA LYS A 35 14.86 1.76 14.55
C LYS A 35 15.50 0.51 13.97
N ARG A 36 14.75 -0.60 13.88
CA ARG A 36 15.25 -1.85 13.29
C ARG A 36 15.70 -1.68 11.85
N ARG A 37 14.96 -0.91 11.03
CA ARG A 37 15.25 -0.69 9.61
C ARG A 37 16.45 0.21 9.40
N ILE A 38 16.53 1.31 10.14
CA ILE A 38 17.70 2.21 10.09
C ILE A 38 18.95 1.45 10.51
N LEU A 39 18.89 0.67 11.60
CA LEU A 39 20.04 -0.14 12.03
C LEU A 39 20.42 -1.22 11.02
N HIS A 40 19.45 -1.77 10.28
CA HIS A 40 19.75 -2.66 9.17
C HIS A 40 20.43 -1.92 8.01
N ALA A 41 19.90 -0.76 7.61
CA ALA A 41 20.48 0.08 6.57
C ALA A 41 21.91 0.53 6.91
N VAL A 42 22.19 0.93 8.16
CA VAL A 42 23.55 1.25 8.62
C VAL A 42 24.53 0.11 8.30
N ARG A 43 24.14 -1.15 8.50
CA ARG A 43 24.96 -2.31 8.13
C ARG A 43 25.07 -2.52 6.62
N GLN A 44 24.03 -2.25 5.84
CA GLN A 44 24.05 -2.41 4.38
C GLN A 44 24.86 -1.32 3.67
N PHE A 45 24.92 -0.12 4.24
CA PHE A 45 25.72 1.00 3.74
C PHE A 45 27.14 1.04 4.32
N ASP A 46 27.57 -0.02 5.01
CA ASP A 46 28.86 -0.13 5.70
C ASP A 46 29.19 1.10 6.57
N CYS A 47 28.20 1.60 7.31
CA CYS A 47 28.34 2.75 8.20
C CYS A 47 28.60 2.30 9.64
N ALA A 48 29.48 2.99 10.35
CA ALA A 48 29.76 2.70 11.75
C ALA A 48 28.64 3.17 12.70
N THR A 49 27.92 4.23 12.34
CA THR A 49 26.87 4.86 13.16
C THR A 49 25.72 5.37 12.30
N VAL A 50 24.60 5.74 12.93
CA VAL A 50 23.48 6.40 12.23
C VAL A 50 23.89 7.80 11.78
N THR A 51 24.76 8.49 12.53
CA THR A 51 25.33 9.78 12.11
C THR A 51 26.12 9.66 10.80
N ALA A 52 26.93 8.60 10.63
CA ALA A 52 27.66 8.35 9.37
C ALA A 52 26.70 8.06 8.20
N LEU A 53 25.59 7.36 8.44
CA LEU A 53 24.54 7.20 7.44
C LEU A 53 23.87 8.54 7.11
N GLN A 54 23.61 9.38 8.11
CA GLN A 54 23.01 10.71 7.94
C GLN A 54 23.87 11.62 7.07
N GLU A 55 25.20 11.63 7.26
CA GLU A 55 26.12 12.36 6.39
C GLU A 55 25.92 11.95 4.92
N LYS A 56 25.95 10.64 4.62
CA LYS A 56 25.74 10.15 3.26
C LYS A 56 24.37 10.58 2.69
N VAL A 57 23.30 10.40 3.47
CA VAL A 57 21.93 10.80 3.08
C VAL A 57 21.81 12.30 2.84
N LEU A 58 22.54 13.13 3.59
CA LEU A 58 22.55 14.59 3.44
C LEU A 58 23.40 15.07 2.28
N HIS A 59 24.34 14.29 1.76
CA HIS A 59 25.22 14.74 0.67
C HIS A 59 24.98 14.02 -0.66
N ASP A 60 24.28 12.89 -0.65
CA ASP A 60 23.95 12.11 -1.86
C ASP A 60 22.45 11.73 -1.89
N PRO A 61 21.65 12.36 -2.77
CA PRO A 61 20.25 12.00 -2.97
C PRO A 61 20.03 10.54 -3.41
N GLY A 62 21.01 9.94 -4.11
CA GLY A 62 20.96 8.53 -4.51
C GLY A 62 21.03 7.58 -3.32
N ILE A 63 21.76 7.95 -2.27
CA ILE A 63 21.78 7.19 -1.00
C ILE A 63 20.42 7.28 -0.30
N PHE A 64 19.76 8.44 -0.32
CA PHE A 64 18.41 8.55 0.23
C PHE A 64 17.42 7.61 -0.49
N LEU A 65 17.42 7.58 -1.82
CA LEU A 65 16.55 6.68 -2.59
C LEU A 65 16.80 5.20 -2.29
N GLN A 66 18.05 4.82 -2.03
CA GLN A 66 18.40 3.47 -1.57
C GLN A 66 17.93 3.23 -0.13
N LEU A 67 18.12 4.20 0.78
CA LEU A 67 17.64 4.12 2.16
C LEU A 67 16.12 3.94 2.21
N LEU A 68 15.38 4.65 1.35
CA LEU A 68 13.93 4.57 1.24
C LEU A 68 13.45 3.12 1.02
N GLN A 69 14.20 2.31 0.24
CA GLN A 69 13.89 0.88 0.02
C GLN A 69 13.93 0.04 1.31
N TYR A 70 14.69 0.45 2.33
CA TYR A 70 14.72 -0.21 3.63
C TYR A 70 13.64 0.32 4.57
N LEU A 71 13.24 1.58 4.41
CA LEU A 71 12.20 2.22 5.21
C LEU A 71 10.80 1.74 4.82
N THR A 72 10.56 1.53 3.51
CA THR A 72 9.32 0.97 2.95
C THR A 72 9.54 -0.51 2.61
N ILE A 73 8.76 -1.47 3.14
CA ILE A 73 8.90 -2.90 2.71
C ILE A 73 7.99 -3.14 1.51
N PRO A 74 8.53 -3.43 0.32
CA PRO A 74 7.71 -3.80 -0.82
C PRO A 74 7.46 -5.31 -0.82
N VAL A 75 6.76 -5.84 0.19
CA VAL A 75 6.35 -7.25 0.20
C VAL A 75 4.85 -7.31 0.08
N SER A 76 4.40 -7.71 -1.11
CA SER A 76 3.01 -7.93 -1.44
C SER A 76 2.87 -9.19 -2.30
N GLU A 77 1.65 -9.70 -2.36
CA GLU A 77 1.28 -10.88 -3.13
C GLU A 77 -0.03 -10.61 -3.86
N MET A 78 -0.20 -11.16 -5.07
CA MET A 78 -1.50 -11.07 -5.71
C MET A 78 -2.51 -11.90 -4.94
N PHE A 79 -3.71 -11.35 -4.79
CA PHE A 79 -4.82 -11.90 -4.01
C PHE A 79 -4.43 -12.22 -2.56
N ARG A 80 -3.54 -11.43 -1.96
CA ARG A 80 -3.13 -11.57 -0.56
C ARG A 80 -4.35 -11.58 0.36
N ASP A 81 -4.37 -12.50 1.32
CA ASP A 81 -5.54 -12.84 2.16
C ASP A 81 -6.75 -13.16 1.26
N PRO A 82 -6.80 -14.34 0.61
CA PRO A 82 -7.82 -14.64 -0.41
C PRO A 82 -9.27 -14.47 0.05
N SER A 83 -9.56 -14.75 1.33
CA SER A 83 -10.88 -14.56 1.92
C SER A 83 -11.34 -13.10 1.89
N HIS A 84 -10.42 -12.15 1.94
CA HIS A 84 -10.68 -10.72 1.80
C HIS A 84 -11.23 -10.40 0.41
N PHE A 85 -10.55 -10.84 -0.65
CA PHE A 85 -11.01 -10.64 -2.03
C PHE A 85 -12.32 -11.36 -2.32
N LEU A 86 -12.52 -12.55 -1.73
CA LEU A 86 -13.80 -13.25 -1.80
C LEU A 86 -14.93 -12.45 -1.14
N ALA A 87 -14.68 -11.84 0.02
CA ALA A 87 -15.63 -10.98 0.69
C ALA A 87 -15.90 -9.68 -0.10
N LEU A 88 -14.88 -9.06 -0.71
CA LEU A 88 -15.08 -7.93 -1.62
C LEU A 88 -16.00 -8.29 -2.78
N ARG A 89 -15.76 -9.44 -3.42
CA ARG A 89 -16.60 -9.94 -4.52
C ARG A 89 -18.05 -10.16 -4.08
N ARG A 90 -18.28 -10.69 -2.88
CA ARG A 90 -19.63 -11.02 -2.40
C ARG A 90 -20.40 -9.83 -1.84
N GLU A 91 -19.73 -8.97 -1.09
CA GLU A 91 -20.39 -7.95 -0.25
C GLU A 91 -20.26 -6.54 -0.84
N VAL A 92 -19.14 -6.23 -1.52
CA VAL A 92 -18.86 -4.87 -2.01
C VAL A 92 -19.21 -4.74 -3.50
N VAL A 93 -18.80 -5.69 -4.34
CA VAL A 93 -19.03 -5.64 -5.80
C VAL A 93 -20.51 -5.48 -6.19
N PRO A 94 -21.50 -6.15 -5.55
CA PRO A 94 -22.90 -5.94 -5.89
C PRO A 94 -23.35 -4.48 -5.73
N HIS A 95 -22.80 -3.77 -4.75
CA HIS A 95 -23.01 -2.34 -4.58
C HIS A 95 -22.26 -1.57 -5.67
N LEU A 96 -21.00 -1.93 -5.95
CA LEU A 96 -20.21 -1.30 -7.02
C LEU A 96 -20.91 -1.31 -8.38
N LYS A 97 -21.64 -2.40 -8.68
CA LYS A 97 -22.43 -2.55 -9.91
C LYS A 97 -23.51 -1.47 -10.09
N THR A 98 -24.00 -0.87 -9.00
CA THR A 98 -25.05 0.15 -9.05
C THR A 98 -24.58 1.53 -9.49
N TRP A 99 -23.28 1.83 -9.38
CA TRP A 99 -22.74 3.12 -9.84
C TRP A 99 -22.42 3.08 -11.34
N PRO A 100 -22.68 4.18 -12.08
CA PRO A 100 -22.40 4.26 -13.52
C PRO A 100 -20.90 4.35 -13.84
N SER A 101 -20.10 4.88 -12.92
CA SER A 101 -18.64 4.95 -12.98
C SER A 101 -18.08 4.76 -11.57
N ILE A 102 -16.92 4.11 -11.45
CA ILE A 102 -16.33 3.73 -10.17
C ILE A 102 -14.93 4.35 -10.09
N LYS A 103 -14.58 4.90 -8.93
CA LYS A 103 -13.23 5.32 -8.58
C LYS A 103 -12.78 4.55 -7.36
N ILE A 104 -11.66 3.87 -7.48
CA ILE A 104 -11.02 3.10 -6.41
C ILE A 104 -9.67 3.72 -6.11
N TRP A 105 -9.34 3.87 -4.84
CA TRP A 105 -7.99 4.25 -4.42
C TRP A 105 -7.33 3.11 -3.66
N ILE A 106 -6.20 2.64 -4.16
CA ILE A 106 -5.30 1.69 -3.50
C ILE A 106 -4.12 2.48 -2.94
N ALA A 107 -4.16 2.75 -1.63
CA ALA A 107 -3.17 3.53 -0.90
C ALA A 107 -2.06 2.61 -0.36
N GLY A 108 -0.81 2.87 -0.73
CA GLY A 108 0.34 2.00 -0.46
C GLY A 108 0.34 0.77 -1.35
N CYS A 109 0.27 0.98 -2.67
CA CYS A 109 0.14 -0.10 -3.66
C CYS A 109 1.40 -0.97 -3.82
N SER A 110 2.53 -0.60 -3.20
CA SER A 110 3.80 -1.31 -3.32
C SER A 110 4.16 -1.55 -4.80
N THR A 111 4.55 -2.77 -5.14
CA THR A 111 4.93 -3.26 -6.47
C THR A 111 3.73 -3.68 -7.33
N GLY A 112 2.51 -3.27 -6.96
CA GLY A 112 1.31 -3.32 -7.81
C GLY A 112 0.47 -4.59 -7.72
N GLU A 113 0.84 -5.59 -6.92
CA GLU A 113 0.16 -6.88 -6.85
C GLU A 113 -1.32 -6.74 -6.48
N GLU A 114 -1.65 -5.84 -5.54
CA GLU A 114 -3.05 -5.56 -5.16
C GLU A 114 -3.81 -4.85 -6.29
N VAL A 115 -3.13 -3.98 -7.04
CA VAL A 115 -3.70 -3.28 -8.20
C VAL A 115 -4.14 -4.28 -9.26
N TYR A 116 -3.26 -5.21 -9.62
CA TYR A 116 -3.59 -6.25 -10.59
C TYR A 116 -4.66 -7.22 -10.07
N SER A 117 -4.64 -7.55 -8.79
CA SER A 117 -5.66 -8.40 -8.16
C SER A 117 -7.05 -7.76 -8.22
N MET A 118 -7.13 -6.47 -7.89
CA MET A 118 -8.36 -5.69 -7.99
C MET A 118 -8.82 -5.56 -9.45
N ALA A 119 -7.91 -5.26 -10.38
CA ALA A 119 -8.23 -5.13 -11.80
C ALA A 119 -8.78 -6.43 -12.40
N ILE A 120 -8.18 -7.59 -12.06
CA ILE A 120 -8.68 -8.91 -12.46
C ILE A 120 -10.07 -9.16 -11.88
N LEU A 121 -10.26 -8.93 -10.58
CA LEU A 121 -11.57 -9.09 -9.94
C LEU A 121 -12.65 -8.23 -10.63
N LEU A 122 -12.35 -6.96 -10.90
CA LEU A 122 -13.27 -6.06 -11.58
C LEU A 122 -13.54 -6.47 -13.02
N ARG A 123 -12.54 -7.02 -13.73
CA ARG A 123 -12.71 -7.52 -15.10
C ARG A 123 -13.69 -8.68 -15.13
N GLU A 124 -13.52 -9.64 -14.23
CA GLU A 124 -14.41 -10.80 -14.12
C GLU A 124 -15.85 -10.39 -13.78
N GLU A 125 -16.00 -9.32 -13.01
CA GLU A 125 -17.30 -8.79 -12.61
C GLU A 125 -17.90 -7.79 -13.62
N GLY A 126 -17.24 -7.54 -14.75
CA GLY A 126 -17.70 -6.64 -15.81
C GLY A 126 -17.64 -5.15 -15.44
N LEU A 127 -16.76 -4.77 -14.51
CA LEU A 127 -16.64 -3.43 -13.96
C LEU A 127 -15.38 -2.66 -14.39
N LEU A 128 -14.34 -3.35 -14.86
CA LEU A 128 -13.02 -2.74 -15.10
C LEU A 128 -13.07 -1.57 -16.10
N GLU A 129 -13.82 -1.70 -17.20
CA GLU A 129 -13.87 -0.69 -18.27
C GLU A 129 -14.41 0.67 -17.80
N ARG A 130 -15.27 0.69 -16.77
CA ARG A 130 -15.86 1.90 -16.20
C ARG A 130 -15.27 2.29 -14.83
N THR A 131 -14.17 1.65 -14.45
CA THR A 131 -13.49 1.89 -13.17
C THR A 131 -12.15 2.57 -13.38
N ILE A 132 -11.92 3.69 -12.69
CA ILE A 132 -10.60 4.32 -12.56
C ILE A 132 -9.97 3.86 -11.25
N ILE A 133 -8.74 3.36 -11.29
CA ILE A 133 -7.98 2.97 -10.11
C ILE A 133 -6.85 3.96 -9.90
N TYR A 134 -6.86 4.66 -8.77
CA TYR A 134 -5.71 5.42 -8.29
C TYR A 134 -4.85 4.48 -7.45
N ALA A 135 -3.62 4.24 -7.86
CA ALA A 135 -2.66 3.42 -7.14
C ALA A 135 -1.52 4.30 -6.67
N THR A 136 -1.35 4.44 -5.36
CA THR A 136 -0.36 5.37 -4.81
C THR A 136 0.61 4.70 -3.86
N ASP A 137 1.86 5.15 -3.88
CA ASP A 137 2.90 4.73 -2.94
C ASP A 137 3.92 5.86 -2.81
N ILE A 138 4.68 5.89 -1.71
CA ILE A 138 5.75 6.87 -1.51
C ILE A 138 7.08 6.41 -2.13
N ASN A 139 7.19 5.13 -2.49
CA ASN A 139 8.41 4.56 -3.05
C ASN A 139 8.35 4.58 -4.59
N PRO A 140 9.14 5.44 -5.26
CA PRO A 140 9.13 5.54 -6.72
C PRO A 140 9.62 4.26 -7.42
N ASN A 141 10.49 3.47 -6.79
CA ASN A 141 10.93 2.18 -7.35
C ASN A 141 9.80 1.15 -7.34
N SER A 142 9.02 1.12 -6.26
CA SER A 142 7.83 0.27 -6.17
C SER A 142 6.80 0.66 -7.22
N LEU A 143 6.53 1.95 -7.39
CA LEU A 143 5.63 2.46 -8.42
C LEU A 143 6.09 2.09 -9.83
N GLU A 144 7.39 2.18 -10.12
CA GLU A 144 7.92 1.82 -11.43
C GLU A 144 7.73 0.32 -11.72
N LYS A 145 7.99 -0.55 -10.74
CA LYS A 145 7.71 -1.99 -10.85
C LYS A 145 6.21 -2.28 -11.04
N ALA A 146 5.36 -1.57 -10.29
CA ALA A 146 3.92 -1.68 -10.42
C ALA A 146 3.43 -1.28 -11.83
N LYS A 147 4.00 -0.20 -12.38
CA LYS A 147 3.73 0.23 -13.76
C LYS A 147 4.17 -0.81 -14.77
N GLN A 148 5.30 -1.49 -14.56
CA GLN A 148 5.82 -2.51 -15.49
C GLN A 148 4.94 -3.77 -15.50
N GLY A 149 4.41 -4.18 -14.35
CA GLY A 149 3.55 -5.38 -14.25
C GLY A 149 4.29 -6.68 -14.52
N ILE A 150 5.57 -6.73 -14.17
CA ILE A 150 6.45 -7.88 -14.40
C ILE A 150 6.78 -8.51 -13.06
N TYR A 151 6.49 -9.80 -12.92
CA TYR A 151 6.64 -10.55 -11.68
C TYR A 151 7.42 -11.85 -11.93
N SER A 152 8.16 -12.31 -10.92
CA SER A 152 8.90 -13.58 -11.02
C SER A 152 7.94 -14.77 -11.19
N MET A 153 8.30 -15.72 -12.04
CA MET A 153 7.56 -16.97 -12.18
C MET A 153 7.49 -17.78 -10.87
N ASP A 154 8.46 -17.61 -9.97
CA ASP A 154 8.45 -18.29 -8.66
C ASP A 154 7.26 -17.87 -7.79
N ALA A 155 6.82 -16.61 -7.92
CA ALA A 155 5.68 -16.07 -7.17
C ALA A 155 4.33 -16.53 -7.75
N MET A 156 4.28 -16.84 -9.06
CA MET A 156 3.02 -17.12 -9.77
C MET A 156 2.25 -18.31 -9.20
N ARG A 157 2.93 -19.35 -8.73
CA ARG A 157 2.26 -20.51 -8.10
C ARG A 157 1.49 -20.10 -6.84
N THR A 158 2.06 -19.22 -6.03
CA THR A 158 1.39 -18.68 -4.84
C THR A 158 0.21 -17.80 -5.25
N TYR A 159 0.41 -16.96 -6.26
CA TYR A 159 -0.62 -16.04 -6.75
C TYR A 159 -1.82 -16.78 -7.35
N GLU A 160 -1.58 -17.84 -8.13
CA GLU A 160 -2.64 -18.68 -8.70
C GLU A 160 -3.46 -19.36 -7.59
N ARG A 161 -2.80 -19.94 -6.59
CA ARG A 161 -3.50 -20.53 -5.43
C ARG A 161 -4.35 -19.49 -4.70
N ASN A 162 -3.80 -18.30 -4.49
CA ASN A 162 -4.50 -17.20 -3.83
C ASN A 162 -5.71 -16.74 -4.67
N TYR A 163 -5.54 -16.57 -5.98
CA TYR A 163 -6.59 -16.20 -6.93
C TYR A 163 -7.75 -17.21 -6.94
N VAL A 164 -7.44 -18.51 -6.99
CA VAL A 164 -8.46 -19.58 -6.92
C VAL A 164 -9.21 -19.51 -5.58
N ALA A 165 -8.48 -19.38 -4.47
CA ALA A 165 -9.10 -19.26 -3.14
C ALA A 165 -9.91 -17.97 -2.97
N ALA A 166 -9.58 -16.91 -3.71
CA ALA A 166 -10.33 -15.65 -3.74
C ALA A 166 -11.63 -15.75 -4.57
N GLY A 167 -11.88 -16.89 -5.23
CA GLY A 167 -13.07 -17.13 -6.04
C GLY A 167 -12.90 -16.74 -7.52
N GLY A 168 -11.68 -16.73 -8.03
CA GLY A 168 -11.39 -16.53 -9.45
C GLY A 168 -12.23 -17.42 -10.36
N THR A 169 -12.70 -16.87 -11.49
CA THR A 169 -13.70 -17.53 -12.35
C THR A 169 -13.12 -18.07 -13.67
N ARG A 170 -11.86 -17.73 -13.97
CA ARG A 170 -11.10 -18.17 -15.15
C ARG A 170 -9.77 -18.82 -14.78
N ALA A 171 -8.96 -19.22 -15.74
CA ALA A 171 -7.59 -19.62 -15.45
C ALA A 171 -6.75 -18.37 -15.13
N PHE A 172 -5.90 -18.43 -14.09
CA PHE A 172 -5.06 -17.27 -13.74
C PHE A 172 -4.07 -16.92 -14.87
N SER A 173 -3.65 -17.93 -15.64
CA SER A 173 -2.82 -17.78 -16.85
C SER A 173 -3.46 -16.95 -17.95
N ASP A 174 -4.77 -16.71 -17.92
CA ASP A 174 -5.45 -15.87 -18.91
C ASP A 174 -5.10 -14.37 -18.74
N TYR A 175 -4.47 -14.00 -17.63
CA TYR A 175 -4.18 -12.61 -17.26
C TYR A 175 -2.71 -12.22 -17.40
N TYR A 176 -1.84 -13.12 -17.86
CA TYR A 176 -0.43 -12.81 -18.06
C TYR A 176 0.18 -13.65 -19.18
N THR A 177 1.36 -13.22 -19.63
CA THR A 177 2.20 -13.98 -20.57
C THR A 177 3.54 -14.32 -19.93
N CYS A 178 4.10 -15.49 -20.26
CA CYS A 178 5.39 -15.91 -19.73
C CYS A 178 6.52 -15.52 -20.70
N ALA A 179 7.53 -14.81 -20.21
CA ALA A 179 8.73 -14.50 -20.99
C ALA A 179 9.96 -14.41 -20.08
N TYR A 180 11.06 -15.06 -20.47
CA TYR A 180 12.37 -14.95 -19.81
C TYR A 180 12.35 -15.19 -18.29
N GLY A 181 11.60 -16.18 -17.82
CA GLY A 181 11.48 -16.49 -16.38
C GLY A 181 10.59 -15.53 -15.59
N ASN A 182 9.87 -14.63 -16.26
CA ASN A 182 8.93 -13.70 -15.66
C ASN A 182 7.51 -13.90 -16.23
N ALA A 183 6.52 -13.51 -15.45
CA ALA A 183 5.15 -13.29 -15.87
C ALA A 183 4.94 -11.79 -16.11
N ILE A 184 4.45 -11.44 -17.30
CA ILE A 184 4.09 -10.08 -17.69
C ILE A 184 2.58 -10.01 -17.71
N MET A 185 2.00 -9.23 -16.79
CA MET A 185 0.56 -9.05 -16.70
C MET A 185 0.00 -8.40 -17.98
N ASP A 186 -1.20 -8.80 -18.37
CA ASP A 186 -1.93 -8.21 -19.49
C ASP A 186 -2.03 -6.68 -19.31
N GLY A 187 -1.54 -5.94 -20.30
CA GLY A 187 -1.48 -4.49 -20.27
C GLY A 187 -2.87 -3.83 -20.14
N SER A 188 -3.91 -4.49 -20.61
CA SER A 188 -5.29 -4.00 -20.48
C SER A 188 -5.80 -4.00 -19.03
N LEU A 189 -5.12 -4.67 -18.09
CA LEU A 189 -5.44 -4.59 -16.66
C LEU A 189 -5.05 -3.25 -16.04
N ARG A 190 -4.13 -2.50 -16.68
CA ARG A 190 -3.62 -1.22 -16.17
C ARG A 190 -4.03 0.01 -16.99
N GLU A 191 -4.83 -0.15 -18.04
CA GLU A 191 -5.26 0.96 -18.91
C GLU A 191 -5.97 2.08 -18.14
N ASN A 192 -6.81 1.73 -17.17
CA ASN A 192 -7.53 2.69 -16.33
C ASN A 192 -6.88 2.89 -14.94
N VAL A 193 -5.57 2.64 -14.83
CA VAL A 193 -4.82 2.81 -13.58
C VAL A 193 -3.95 4.07 -13.64
N THR A 194 -4.12 4.96 -12.66
CA THR A 194 -3.23 6.10 -12.43
C THR A 194 -2.29 5.80 -11.28
N PHE A 195 -1.01 5.57 -11.60
CA PHE A 195 0.05 5.42 -10.60
C PHE A 195 0.63 6.78 -10.23
N ALA A 196 0.60 7.14 -8.95
CA ALA A 196 1.10 8.44 -8.48
C ALA A 196 1.87 8.33 -7.17
N ASP A 197 2.83 9.23 -6.96
CA ASP A 197 3.44 9.45 -5.65
C ASP A 197 2.42 10.13 -4.74
N HIS A 198 2.21 9.57 -3.55
CA HIS A 198 1.31 10.15 -2.55
C HIS A 198 1.66 9.62 -1.15
N SER A 199 1.77 10.55 -0.20
CA SER A 199 2.12 10.29 1.18
C SER A 199 0.93 10.50 2.11
N LEU A 200 0.50 9.41 2.76
CA LEU A 200 -0.54 9.46 3.81
C LEU A 200 -0.17 10.38 5.00
N ALA A 201 1.13 10.65 5.19
CA ALA A 201 1.61 11.51 6.27
C ALA A 201 1.50 13.01 5.96
N THR A 202 1.62 13.41 4.70
CA THR A 202 1.75 14.83 4.33
C THR A 202 0.66 15.30 3.38
N ASP A 203 0.21 14.47 2.45
CA ASP A 203 -0.69 14.88 1.38
C ASP A 203 -2.18 14.91 1.77
N SER A 204 -2.95 15.66 1.00
CA SER A 204 -4.40 15.83 1.16
C SER A 204 -5.21 14.93 0.22
N VAL A 205 -6.55 15.01 0.32
CA VAL A 205 -7.48 14.36 -0.60
C VAL A 205 -7.24 14.88 -2.02
N PHE A 206 -7.25 13.97 -2.99
CA PHE A 206 -7.10 14.28 -4.42
C PHE A 206 -8.28 13.81 -5.28
N SER A 207 -9.16 12.94 -4.77
CA SER A 207 -10.36 12.49 -5.47
C SER A 207 -11.42 11.98 -4.49
N GLU A 208 -12.69 12.18 -4.83
CA GLU A 208 -13.79 11.40 -4.26
C GLU A 208 -13.81 9.99 -4.90
N THR A 209 -14.04 8.95 -4.09
CA THR A 209 -13.94 7.52 -4.45
C THR A 209 -15.07 6.69 -3.84
N GLN A 210 -15.40 5.56 -4.47
CA GLN A 210 -16.38 4.60 -3.96
C GLN A 210 -15.72 3.52 -3.08
N LEU A 211 -14.44 3.25 -3.28
CA LEU A 211 -13.67 2.28 -2.50
C LEU A 211 -12.26 2.82 -2.24
N VAL A 212 -11.83 2.75 -0.99
CA VAL A 212 -10.44 2.95 -0.59
C VAL A 212 -9.91 1.64 0.00
N SER A 213 -8.80 1.15 -0.54
CA SER A 213 -8.03 0.03 -0.02
C SER A 213 -6.71 0.53 0.54
N CYS A 214 -6.45 0.26 1.81
CA CYS A 214 -5.19 0.56 2.49
C CYS A 214 -4.80 -0.63 3.35
N ARG A 215 -4.06 -1.57 2.77
CA ARG A 215 -3.76 -2.86 3.38
C ARG A 215 -2.29 -3.01 3.71
N ASN A 216 -1.99 -3.39 4.95
CA ASN A 216 -0.65 -3.62 5.48
C ASN A 216 0.28 -2.38 5.45
N VAL A 217 -0.29 -1.19 5.58
CA VAL A 217 0.43 0.10 5.60
C VAL A 217 0.39 0.73 7.00
N LEU A 218 -0.80 0.80 7.60
CA LEU A 218 -1.06 1.46 8.88
C LEU A 218 -0.37 0.77 10.06
N ILE A 219 0.03 -0.50 9.91
CA ILE A 219 0.87 -1.22 10.87
C ILE A 219 2.24 -0.56 11.12
N TYR A 220 2.67 0.35 10.24
CA TYR A 220 3.90 1.11 10.39
C TYR A 220 3.71 2.46 11.06
N PHE A 221 2.48 2.89 11.33
CA PHE A 221 2.15 4.20 11.84
C PHE A 221 1.91 4.17 13.36
N ASN A 222 2.19 5.28 14.03
CA ASN A 222 1.70 5.53 15.39
C ASN A 222 0.20 5.89 15.36
N LYS A 223 -0.41 6.11 16.52
CA LYS A 223 -1.84 6.38 16.62
C LYS A 223 -2.27 7.68 15.91
N ASP A 224 -1.45 8.71 15.98
CA ASP A 224 -1.77 10.03 15.42
C ASP A 224 -1.80 9.98 13.89
N LEU A 225 -0.81 9.32 13.29
CA LEU A 225 -0.76 9.14 11.83
C LEU A 225 -1.81 8.13 11.32
N GLN A 226 -2.19 7.14 12.13
CA GLN A 226 -3.35 6.29 11.83
C GLN A 226 -4.64 7.11 11.78
N ASP A 227 -4.91 7.93 12.80
CA ASP A 227 -6.11 8.78 12.82
C ASP A 227 -6.13 9.80 11.68
N ARG A 228 -4.97 10.40 11.35
CA ARG A 228 -4.83 11.26 10.17
C ARG A 228 -5.18 10.51 8.88
N SER A 229 -4.66 9.30 8.71
CA SER A 229 -4.92 8.47 7.53
C SER A 229 -6.41 8.11 7.42
N PHE A 230 -7.06 7.75 8.54
CA PHE A 230 -8.49 7.47 8.55
C PHE A 230 -9.34 8.71 8.21
N GLY A 231 -8.92 9.90 8.64
CA GLY A 231 -9.56 11.15 8.23
C GLY A 231 -9.47 11.38 6.73
N LEU A 232 -8.28 11.20 6.17
CA LEU A 232 -8.05 11.31 4.74
C LEU A 232 -8.91 10.32 3.93
N PHE A 233 -9.02 9.07 4.38
CA PHE A 233 -9.89 8.07 3.75
C PHE A 233 -11.37 8.44 3.87
N HIS A 234 -11.79 8.91 5.05
CA HIS A 234 -13.16 9.36 5.26
C HIS A 234 -13.53 10.52 4.34
N GLU A 235 -12.64 11.51 4.17
CA GLU A 235 -12.88 12.64 3.28
C GLU A 235 -12.84 12.24 1.79
N SER A 236 -12.01 11.25 1.43
CA SER A 236 -11.92 10.73 0.06
C SER A 236 -13.09 9.83 -0.34
N LEU A 237 -13.80 9.24 0.62
CA LEU A 237 -14.92 8.33 0.34
C LEU A 237 -16.22 9.09 0.14
N CYS A 238 -16.98 8.74 -0.91
CA CYS A 238 -18.37 9.19 -1.04
C CYS A 238 -19.23 8.61 0.09
N HIS A 239 -20.40 9.18 0.33
CA HIS A 239 -21.36 8.59 1.28
C HIS A 239 -21.68 7.15 0.87
N ARG A 240 -21.73 6.23 1.85
CA ARG A 240 -21.86 4.78 1.66
C ARG A 240 -20.73 4.10 0.86
N GLY A 241 -19.62 4.80 0.62
CA GLY A 241 -18.39 4.22 0.08
C GLY A 241 -17.74 3.25 1.06
N PHE A 242 -16.78 2.46 0.59
CA PHE A 242 -16.18 1.36 1.33
C PHE A 242 -14.72 1.65 1.68
N LEU A 243 -14.33 1.35 2.92
CA LEU A 243 -12.94 1.34 3.36
C LEU A 243 -12.54 -0.11 3.67
N VAL A 244 -11.40 -0.54 3.13
CA VAL A 244 -10.90 -1.90 3.31
C VAL A 244 -9.47 -1.86 3.83
N LEU A 245 -9.21 -2.56 4.93
CA LEU A 245 -7.93 -2.57 5.63
C LEU A 245 -7.33 -3.99 5.64
N GLY A 246 -6.05 -4.11 5.99
CA GLY A 246 -5.40 -5.41 6.16
C GLY A 246 -5.80 -6.10 7.46
N SER A 247 -5.61 -7.41 7.53
CA SER A 247 -6.05 -8.27 8.65
C SER A 247 -5.53 -7.86 10.03
N LYS A 248 -4.37 -7.20 10.10
CA LYS A 248 -3.72 -6.70 11.32
C LYS A 248 -4.03 -5.24 11.64
N GLU A 249 -4.92 -4.62 10.87
CA GLU A 249 -5.29 -3.22 11.00
C GLU A 249 -6.75 -3.15 11.43
N THR A 250 -7.08 -2.12 12.21
CA THR A 250 -8.46 -1.91 12.62
C THR A 250 -8.74 -0.42 12.73
N LEU A 251 -9.97 -0.08 12.35
CA LEU A 251 -10.55 1.23 12.58
C LEU A 251 -11.11 1.35 14.01
N ASP A 252 -11.22 0.23 14.74
CA ASP A 252 -11.58 0.22 16.15
C ASP A 252 -10.60 1.09 16.95
N PHE A 253 -11.11 1.86 17.92
CA PHE A 253 -10.33 2.79 18.76
C PHE A 253 -9.71 4.00 18.02
N SER A 254 -10.03 4.20 16.74
CA SER A 254 -9.71 5.44 16.02
C SER A 254 -10.70 6.57 16.34
N ALA A 255 -10.29 7.82 16.11
CA ALA A 255 -11.20 8.96 16.16
C ALA A 255 -12.38 8.84 15.16
N TYR A 256 -12.19 8.02 14.11
CA TYR A 256 -13.15 7.79 13.03
C TYR A 256 -14.02 6.55 13.24
N ALA A 257 -13.86 5.82 14.34
CA ALA A 257 -14.56 4.55 14.59
C ALA A 257 -16.09 4.63 14.39
N LYS A 258 -16.70 5.74 14.84
CA LYS A 258 -18.15 5.97 14.76
C LYS A 258 -18.63 6.53 13.42
N ARG A 259 -17.71 6.83 12.49
CA ARG A 259 -18.02 7.34 11.13
C ARG A 259 -18.15 6.21 10.11
N PHE A 260 -17.90 4.98 10.53
CA PHE A 260 -17.99 3.79 9.69
C PHE A 260 -18.79 2.71 10.41
N GLU A 261 -19.47 1.88 9.64
CA GLU A 261 -20.04 0.61 10.09
C GLU A 261 -19.20 -0.55 9.54
N ALA A 262 -19.03 -1.61 10.32
CA ALA A 262 -18.32 -2.81 9.87
C ALA A 262 -19.27 -3.67 9.02
N LEU A 263 -18.98 -3.81 7.72
CA LEU A 263 -19.75 -4.65 6.79
C LEU A 263 -19.32 -6.11 6.91
N VAL A 264 -18.00 -6.37 6.87
CA VAL A 264 -17.40 -7.69 7.05
C VAL A 264 -16.26 -7.57 8.04
N LYS A 265 -16.60 -7.68 9.33
CA LYS A 265 -15.64 -7.44 10.42
C LYS A 265 -14.38 -8.33 10.37
N PRO A 266 -14.47 -9.64 10.11
CA PRO A 266 -13.27 -10.50 10.01
C PRO A 266 -12.30 -10.06 8.91
N GLU A 267 -12.85 -9.54 7.80
CA GLU A 267 -12.08 -9.12 6.62
C GLU A 267 -11.77 -7.62 6.59
N ARG A 268 -12.08 -6.90 7.68
CA ARG A 268 -11.81 -5.46 7.84
C ARG A 268 -12.38 -4.60 6.70
N ILE A 269 -13.61 -4.94 6.29
CA ILE A 269 -14.40 -4.19 5.31
C ILE A 269 -15.40 -3.32 6.07
N TYR A 270 -15.35 -2.02 5.82
CA TYR A 270 -16.15 -1.00 6.47
C TYR A 270 -16.91 -0.18 5.44
N ARG A 271 -18.06 0.37 5.82
CA ARG A 271 -18.86 1.30 5.00
C ARG A 271 -18.95 2.65 5.70
N LYS A 272 -18.73 3.73 4.97
CA LYS A 272 -18.87 5.11 5.47
C LYS A 272 -20.35 5.42 5.75
N LEU A 273 -20.61 6.04 6.90
CA LEU A 273 -21.93 6.49 7.34
C LEU A 273 -22.32 7.86 6.80
#